data_AF-A0A3D3X6L4-F1
#
_entry.id   AF-A0A3D3X6L4-F1
#
_cell.length_a   1.000
_cell.length_b   1.000
_cell.length_c   1.000
_cell.angle_alpha   90.00
_cell.angle_beta   90.00
_cell.angle_gamma   90.00
#
_symmetry.space_group_name_H-M   'P 1'
#
loop_
_entity.id
_entity.type
_entity.pdbx_description
1 polymer ?
#
loop_
_entity_poly.entity_id
_entity_poly.type
_entity_poly.pdbx_seq_one_letter_code
_entity_poly.pdbx_strand_id
1 'polypeptide(L)'
;MEEINRPQSLKEIAAERIREAIVQGRLKMGESLSENYLAQNLQVSKTPIREALSLLNMEGLVKIIPQKGTFVFSMDKPEIIELC
;
A
#
# COMPACT_ATOMS: atom_id res chain seq x y z
N MET A 1 -6.17 -14.53 -32.10
CA MET A 1 -5.08 -13.69 -31.54
C MET A 1 -4.75 -14.32 -30.21
N GLU A 2 -3.55 -14.85 -30.01
CA GLU A 2 -3.13 -15.33 -28.69
C GLU A 2 -2.91 -14.13 -27.79
N GLU A 3 -3.63 -14.07 -26.67
CA GLU A 3 -3.41 -13.07 -25.63
C GLU A 3 -2.01 -13.28 -25.03
N ILE A 4 -1.22 -12.20 -24.94
CA ILE A 4 0.08 -12.25 -24.28
C ILE A 4 -0.17 -12.33 -22.77
N ASN A 5 -0.15 -13.54 -22.21
CA ASN A 5 -0.19 -13.76 -20.76
C ASN A 5 1.19 -13.44 -20.15
N ARG A 6 1.38 -12.21 -19.67
CA ARG A 6 2.61 -11.81 -18.97
C ARG A 6 2.52 -12.25 -17.51
N PRO A 7 3.58 -12.87 -16.95
CA PRO A 7 3.61 -13.18 -15.54
C PRO A 7 3.49 -11.89 -14.71
N GLN A 8 2.74 -11.94 -13.61
CA GLN A 8 2.58 -10.80 -12.71
C GLN A 8 3.94 -10.32 -12.21
N SER A 9 4.13 -9.00 -12.22
CA SER A 9 5.33 -8.36 -11.70
C SER A 9 5.41 -8.46 -10.18
N LEU A 10 6.62 -8.40 -9.63
CA LEU A 10 6.83 -8.37 -8.17
C LEU A 10 6.13 -7.18 -7.50
N LYS A 11 6.01 -6.05 -8.20
CA LYS A 11 5.22 -4.89 -7.78
C LYS A 11 3.75 -5.25 -7.61
N GLU A 12 3.14 -5.89 -8.61
CA GLU A 12 1.72 -6.27 -8.57
C GLU A 12 1.45 -7.28 -7.47
N ILE A 13 2.33 -8.28 -7.32
CA ILE A 13 2.24 -9.27 -6.24
C ILE A 13 2.35 -8.59 -4.88
N ALA A 14 3.32 -7.70 -4.69
CA ALA A 14 3.49 -6.98 -3.43
C ALA A 14 2.27 -6.08 -3.10
N ALA A 15 1.74 -5.36 -4.10
CA ALA A 15 0.56 -4.52 -3.92
C ALA A 15 -0.65 -5.36 -3.50
N GLU A 16 -0.87 -6.50 -4.14
CA GLU A 16 -1.97 -7.41 -3.78
C GLU A 16 -1.85 -7.92 -2.34
N ARG A 17 -0.66 -8.39 -1.94
CA ARG A 17 -0.45 -8.90 -0.57
C ARG A 17 -0.67 -7.83 0.50
N ILE A 18 -0.21 -6.61 0.24
CA ILE A 18 -0.39 -5.49 1.17
C ILE A 18 -1.87 -5.09 1.22
N ARG A 19 -2.54 -5.02 0.06
CA ARG A 19 -3.98 -4.75 -0.04
C ARG A 19 -4.80 -5.77 0.74
N GLU A 20 -4.57 -7.06 0.53
CA GLU A 20 -5.20 -8.14 1.28
C GLU A 20 -4.99 -7.98 2.79
N ALA A 21 -3.76 -7.64 3.21
CA ALA A 21 -3.46 -7.45 4.62
C ALA A 21 -4.18 -6.24 5.24
N ILE A 22 -4.36 -5.15 4.50
CA ILE A 22 -5.17 -4.00 4.92
C ILE A 22 -6.66 -4.39 5.02
N VAL A 23 -7.20 -5.02 3.97
CA VAL A 23 -8.62 -5.42 3.90
C VAL A 23 -8.98 -6.43 5.00
N GLN A 24 -8.07 -7.35 5.30
CA GLN A 24 -8.24 -8.33 6.38
C GLN A 24 -7.97 -7.77 7.78
N GLY A 25 -7.58 -6.49 7.89
CA GLY A 25 -7.27 -5.84 9.17
C GLY A 25 -5.99 -6.32 9.84
N ARG A 26 -5.12 -7.05 9.12
CA ARG A 26 -3.78 -7.43 9.60
C ARG A 26 -2.85 -6.22 9.68
N LEU A 27 -2.99 -5.30 8.72
CA LEU A 27 -2.43 -3.95 8.78
C LEU A 27 -3.57 -3.00 9.17
N LYS A 28 -3.44 -2.33 10.31
CA LYS A 28 -4.50 -1.52 10.90
C LYS A 28 -4.55 -0.15 10.25
N MET A 29 -5.73 0.47 10.24
CA MET A 29 -5.90 1.87 9.82
C MET A 29 -4.95 2.77 10.63
N GLY A 30 -4.19 3.64 9.96
CA GLY A 30 -3.20 4.52 10.57
C GLY A 30 -1.85 3.84 10.93
N GLU A 31 -1.71 2.53 10.72
CA GLU A 31 -0.46 1.82 10.99
C GLU A 31 0.67 2.28 10.07
N SER A 32 1.86 2.46 10.63
CA SER A 32 3.06 2.80 9.86
C SER A 32 3.59 1.57 9.12
N LEU A 33 3.79 1.71 7.81
CA LEU A 33 4.30 0.66 6.93
C LEU A 33 5.80 0.84 6.68
N SER A 34 6.60 -0.07 7.23
CA SER A 34 8.05 -0.11 6.99
C SER A 34 8.38 -0.85 5.70
N GLU A 35 9.00 -0.16 4.74
CA GLU A 35 9.49 -0.77 3.49
C GLU A 35 10.43 -1.96 3.75
N ASN A 36 11.29 -1.86 4.77
CA ASN A 36 12.23 -2.90 5.12
C ASN A 36 11.51 -4.16 5.62
N TYR A 37 10.52 -3.97 6.49
CA TYR A 37 9.74 -5.06 7.05
C TYR A 37 8.92 -5.76 5.96
N LEU A 38 8.25 -4.97 5.09
CA LEU A 38 7.49 -5.50 3.96
C LEU A 38 8.38 -6.26 2.98
N ALA A 39 9.56 -5.73 2.65
CA ALA A 39 10.53 -6.37 1.78
C ALA A 39 11.00 -7.72 2.33
N GLN A 40 11.31 -7.78 3.63
CA GLN A 40 11.74 -9.01 4.30
C GLN A 40 10.61 -10.05 4.35
N ASN A 41 9.40 -9.66 4.74
CA ASN A 41 8.28 -10.60 4.85
C ASN A 41 7.81 -11.14 3.51
N LEU A 42 7.85 -10.32 2.47
CA LEU A 42 7.47 -10.72 1.11
C LEU A 42 8.65 -11.32 0.34
N GLN A 43 9.84 -11.37 0.94
CA GLN A 43 11.08 -11.91 0.33
C GLN A 43 11.41 -11.26 -1.02
N VAL A 44 11.25 -9.95 -1.10
CA VAL A 44 11.55 -9.14 -2.30
C VAL A 44 12.46 -7.98 -1.94
N SER A 45 13.03 -7.31 -2.95
CA SER A 45 13.81 -6.08 -2.72
C SER A 45 12.90 -4.89 -2.37
N LYS A 46 13.50 -3.78 -1.94
CA LYS A 46 12.73 -2.57 -1.58
C LYS A 46 12.11 -1.87 -2.79
N THR A 47 12.68 -2.02 -3.98
CA THR A 47 12.17 -1.39 -5.21
C THR A 47 10.71 -1.76 -5.52
N PRO A 48 10.34 -3.05 -5.65
CA PRO A 48 8.94 -3.42 -5.88
C PRO A 48 8.02 -3.06 -4.71
N ILE A 49 8.53 -3.02 -3.47
CA ILE A 49 7.75 -2.54 -2.31
C ILE A 49 7.42 -1.05 -2.45
N ARG A 50 8.39 -0.20 -2.82
CA ARG A 50 8.15 1.23 -3.04
C ARG A 50 7.15 1.48 -4.15
N GLU A 51 7.29 0.75 -5.26
CA GLU A 51 6.36 0.84 -6.37
C GLU A 51 4.95 0.38 -5.98
N ALA A 52 4.84 -0.70 -5.19
CA ALA A 52 3.57 -1.19 -4.67
C ALA A 52 2.92 -0.18 -3.71
N LEU A 53 3.69 0.41 -2.79
CA LEU A 53 3.18 1.44 -1.87
C LEU A 53 2.77 2.72 -2.63
N SER A 54 3.48 3.08 -3.71
CA SER A 54 3.09 4.19 -4.58
C SER A 54 1.76 3.90 -5.29
N LEU A 55 1.57 2.69 -5.81
CA LEU A 55 0.30 2.26 -6.39
C LEU A 55 -0.84 2.31 -5.38
N LEU A 56 -0.65 1.74 -4.18
CA LEU A 56 -1.65 1.74 -3.11
C LEU A 56 -1.95 3.16 -2.59
N ASN A 57 -1.00 4.08 -2.69
CA ASN A 57 -1.21 5.49 -2.36
C ASN A 57 -2.12 6.16 -3.40
N MET A 58 -1.96 5.85 -4.68
CA MET A 58 -2.89 6.31 -5.73
C MET A 58 -4.29 5.72 -5.56
N GLU A 59 -4.39 4.48 -5.06
CA GLU A 59 -5.67 3.83 -4.72
C GLU A 59 -6.31 4.36 -3.43
N GLY A 60 -5.60 5.18 -2.65
CA GLY A 60 -6.08 5.72 -1.37
C GLY A 60 -6.07 4.73 -0.20
N LEU A 61 -5.41 3.58 -0.35
CA LEU A 61 -5.29 2.58 0.72
C LEU A 61 -4.17 2.89 1.72
N VAL A 62 -3.17 3.66 1.27
CA VAL A 62 -2.08 4.15 2.12
C VAL A 62 -1.83 5.63 1.83
N LYS A 63 -1.10 6.29 2.72
CA LYS A 63 -0.68 7.68 2.59
C LYS A 63 0.83 7.75 2.77
N ILE A 64 1.54 8.21 1.75
CA ILE A 64 2.98 8.50 1.82
C ILE A 64 3.15 9.94 2.29
N ILE A 65 3.77 10.13 3.44
CA ILE A 65 4.05 11.44 4.02
C ILE A 65 5.56 11.71 3.94
N PRO A 66 6.00 12.77 3.23
CA PRO A 66 7.41 13.12 3.12
C PRO A 66 8.09 13.18 4.49
N GLN A 67 9.25 12.52 4.60
CA GLN A 67 10.06 12.44 5.82
C GLN A 67 9.41 11.75 7.04
N LYS A 68 8.13 11.33 6.96
CA LYS A 68 7.44 10.61 8.04
C LYS A 68 7.19 9.13 7.72
N GLY A 69 7.17 8.76 6.44
CA GLY A 69 7.00 7.38 5.98
C GLY A 69 5.63 7.13 5.37
N THR A 70 5.25 5.85 5.29
CA THR A 70 3.99 5.41 4.70
C THR A 70 3.07 4.91 5.79
N PHE A 71 1.78 5.22 5.70
CA PHE A 71 0.77 4.84 6.69
C PHE A 71 -0.44 4.23 6.00
N VAL A 72 -1.06 3.21 6.58
CA VAL A 72 -2.37 2.73 6.11
C VAL A 72 -3.37 3.86 6.26
N PHE A 73 -4.23 4.04 5.25
CA PHE A 73 -5.30 5.03 5.31
C PHE A 73 -6.11 4.86 6.60
N SER A 74 -6.49 5.98 7.22
CA SER A 74 -7.46 6.03 8.31
C SER A 74 -8.46 7.12 8.01
N MET A 75 -9.73 6.85 8.34
CA MET A 75 -10.67 7.94 8.54
C MET A 75 -10.28 8.63 9.85
N ASP A 76 -9.51 9.71 9.75
CA ASP A 76 -9.52 10.68 10.83
C ASP A 76 -10.98 11.14 10.97
N LYS A 77 -11.52 11.19 12.20
CA LYS A 77 -12.86 11.76 12.41
C LYS A 77 -12.89 13.09 11.65
N PRO A 78 -13.87 13.31 10.77
CA PRO A 78 -13.85 14.50 9.94
C PRO A 78 -13.77 15.72 10.86
N GLU A 79 -12.81 16.59 10.60
CA GLU A 79 -13.12 18.02 10.56
C GLU A 79 -14.28 18.14 9.56
N ILE A 80 -15.51 17.98 10.06
CA ILE A 80 -16.71 18.40 9.37
C ILE A 80 -16.61 19.93 9.34
N ILE A 81 -15.84 20.46 8.40
CA ILE A 81 -15.93 21.86 8.04
C ILE A 81 -16.95 21.89 6.90
N GLU A 82 -18.13 22.36 7.32
CA GLU A 82 -19.31 22.72 6.55
C GLU A 82 -19.06 23.00 5.07
N LEU A 83 -19.76 22.26 4.21
CA LEU A 83 -20.31 22.84 3.00
C LEU A 83 -21.76 23.22 3.34
N CYS A 84 -21.92 24.39 3.97
CA CYS A 84 -23.19 25.11 4.10
C CYS A 84 -23.34 26.09 2.93
#